data_AF-A0A1U7QHE9-F1
#
_entry.id   AF-A0A1U7QHE9-F1
#
_cell.length_a   1.000
_cell.length_b   1.000
_cell.length_c   1.000
_cell.angle_alpha   90.00
_cell.angle_beta   90.00
_cell.angle_gamma   90.00
#
_symmetry.space_group_name_H-M   'P 1'
#
loop_
_entity.id
_entity.type
_entity.pdbx_description
1 polymer ?
#
loop_
_entity_poly.entity_id
_entity_poly.type
_entity_poly.pdbx_seq_one_letter_code
_entity_poly.pdbx_strand_id
1 'polypeptide(L)'
;MPWSPLDALSWALVLRLLALLRPPGLGEACTCAPAHPQQHVCHSALVIRAKISSEKVVPASEDPTDTQKMIRYEIKQIKMFKGFEKANDVQYVYTPFDSSLCGVKLETNSQKQYLLTGQILSDGKVFIHLCNYIEPWEDLSWVQRESLNHHYHQNCGCQITTCYAVPCTISAPNECLWTDWLLERKLYGYQAQHYVCMKHVDGICSWYRGHLHLRKEYVDIIQP
;
A
#
# COMPACT_ATOMS: atom_id res chain seq x y z
N MET A 1 0.04 -47.85 -39.73
CA MET A 1 0.05 -48.90 -38.70
C MET A 1 -1.05 -48.56 -37.69
N PRO A 2 -2.10 -49.39 -37.53
CA PRO A 2 -3.16 -49.13 -36.56
C PRO A 2 -2.62 -49.43 -35.16
N TRP A 3 -2.78 -48.50 -34.22
CA TRP A 3 -2.38 -48.68 -32.82
C TRP A 3 -3.16 -49.84 -32.19
N SER A 4 -2.45 -50.66 -31.40
CA SER A 4 -3.03 -51.76 -30.65
C SER A 4 -3.99 -51.22 -29.59
N PRO A 5 -5.12 -51.87 -29.31
CA PRO A 5 -6.09 -51.42 -28.29
C PRO A 5 -5.49 -51.32 -26.88
N LEU A 6 -4.40 -52.03 -26.62
CA LEU A 6 -3.62 -51.97 -25.38
C LEU A 6 -2.85 -50.63 -25.22
N ASP A 7 -2.39 -50.04 -26.32
CA ASP A 7 -1.66 -48.76 -26.29
C ASP A 7 -2.60 -47.59 -25.98
N ALA A 8 -3.84 -47.65 -26.48
CA ALA A 8 -4.87 -46.64 -26.20
C ALA A 8 -5.29 -46.62 -24.72
N LEU A 9 -5.34 -47.79 -24.07
CA LEU A 9 -5.68 -47.91 -22.65
C LEU A 9 -4.55 -47.35 -21.75
N SER A 10 -3.30 -47.58 -22.15
CA SER A 10 -2.11 -47.08 -21.47
C SER A 10 -2.04 -45.54 -21.51
N TRP A 11 -2.27 -44.94 -22.69
CA TRP A 11 -2.31 -43.48 -22.83
C TRP A 11 -3.46 -42.84 -22.04
N ALA A 12 -4.62 -43.48 -21.99
CA ALA A 12 -5.75 -42.99 -21.19
C ALA A 12 -5.45 -42.99 -19.69
N LEU A 13 -4.74 -44.01 -19.18
CA LEU A 13 -4.28 -44.09 -17.79
C LEU A 13 -3.24 -43.02 -17.47
N VAL A 14 -2.28 -42.80 -18.37
CA VAL A 14 -1.26 -41.75 -18.22
C VAL A 14 -1.88 -40.36 -18.22
N LEU A 15 -2.84 -40.10 -19.11
CA LEU A 15 -3.58 -38.83 -19.15
C LEU A 15 -4.43 -38.61 -17.89
N ARG A 16 -5.05 -39.65 -17.34
CA ARG A 16 -5.78 -39.57 -16.06
C ARG A 16 -4.86 -39.33 -14.87
N LEU A 17 -3.69 -39.96 -14.84
CA LEU A 17 -2.67 -39.69 -13.82
C LEU A 17 -2.16 -38.26 -13.92
N LEU A 18 -1.88 -37.75 -15.12
CA LEU A 18 -1.47 -36.35 -15.34
C LEU A 18 -2.56 -35.34 -14.93
N ALA A 19 -3.84 -35.67 -15.12
CA ALA A 19 -4.95 -34.82 -14.68
C ALA A 19 -5.07 -34.77 -13.14
N LEU A 20 -4.72 -35.85 -12.43
CA LEU A 20 -4.67 -35.91 -10.97
C LEU A 20 -3.43 -35.24 -10.38
N LEU A 21 -2.34 -35.14 -11.16
CA LEU A 21 -1.12 -34.40 -10.81
C LEU A 21 -1.19 -32.91 -11.14
N ARG A 22 -2.31 -32.40 -11.65
CA ARG A 22 -2.46 -30.96 -11.82
C ARG A 22 -2.47 -30.35 -10.42
N PRO A 23 -1.47 -29.52 -10.05
CA PRO A 23 -1.50 -28.86 -8.75
C PRO A 23 -2.85 -28.13 -8.66
N PRO A 24 -3.59 -28.26 -7.54
CA PRO A 24 -4.79 -27.45 -7.33
C PRO A 24 -4.38 -26.01 -7.64
N GLY A 25 -5.15 -25.37 -8.51
CA GLY A 25 -4.76 -24.14 -9.19
C GLY A 25 -4.00 -23.22 -8.26
N LEU A 26 -2.84 -22.74 -8.70
CA LEU A 26 -2.17 -21.61 -8.08
C LEU A 26 -3.24 -20.54 -7.95
N GLY A 27 -3.84 -20.42 -6.75
CA GLY A 27 -4.76 -19.35 -6.46
C GLY A 27 -3.99 -18.07 -6.74
N GLU A 28 -4.54 -17.19 -7.56
CA GLU A 28 -3.95 -15.89 -7.79
C GLU A 28 -3.74 -15.24 -6.42
N ALA A 29 -2.48 -15.20 -5.99
CA ALA A 29 -2.11 -14.52 -4.78
C ALA A 29 -2.17 -13.03 -5.06
N CYS A 30 -2.69 -12.26 -4.11
CA CYS A 30 -2.65 -10.81 -4.20
C CYS A 30 -1.21 -10.33 -4.41
N THR A 31 -0.97 -9.64 -5.53
CA THR A 31 0.34 -9.07 -5.87
C THR A 31 0.19 -7.56 -6.03
N CYS A 32 1.02 -6.80 -5.31
CA CYS A 32 0.95 -5.35 -5.27
C CYS A 32 2.13 -4.74 -6.03
N ALA A 33 1.85 -3.71 -6.83
CA ALA A 33 2.91 -2.87 -7.38
C ALA A 33 3.54 -2.06 -6.23
N PRO A 34 4.87 -2.07 -6.08
CA PRO A 34 5.54 -1.29 -5.04
C PRO A 34 5.40 0.20 -5.32
N ALA A 35 5.15 0.97 -4.27
CA ALA A 35 5.04 2.42 -4.35
C ALA A 35 5.64 3.07 -3.10
N HIS A 36 6.22 4.25 -3.29
CA HIS A 36 6.75 5.05 -2.20
C HIS A 36 5.60 5.55 -1.29
N PRO A 37 5.79 5.76 0.03
CA PRO A 37 4.75 6.29 0.91
C PRO A 37 4.07 7.57 0.37
N GLN A 38 4.83 8.46 -0.24
CA GLN A 38 4.30 9.64 -0.94
C GLN A 38 3.31 9.27 -2.05
N GLN A 39 3.63 8.29 -2.90
CA GLN A 39 2.74 7.85 -3.98
C GLN A 39 1.45 7.25 -3.42
N HIS A 40 1.53 6.46 -2.35
CA HIS A 40 0.33 5.95 -1.68
C HIS A 40 -0.58 7.08 -1.18
N VAL A 41 -0.01 8.10 -0.54
CA VAL A 41 -0.78 9.29 -0.11
C VAL A 41 -1.36 10.05 -1.31
N CYS A 42 -0.62 10.18 -2.40
CA CYS A 42 -1.06 10.88 -3.59
C CYS A 42 -2.20 10.17 -4.33
N HIS A 43 -2.12 8.86 -4.48
CA HIS A 43 -3.13 8.07 -5.22
C HIS A 43 -4.35 7.68 -4.37
N SER A 44 -4.29 7.82 -3.04
CA SER A 44 -5.43 7.50 -2.17
C SER A 44 -6.46 8.62 -2.14
N ALA A 45 -7.74 8.27 -2.09
CA ALA A 45 -8.81 9.25 -1.87
C ALA A 45 -8.88 9.71 -0.40
N LEU A 46 -8.44 8.84 0.52
CA LEU A 46 -8.50 9.07 1.95
C LEU A 46 -7.17 8.66 2.61
N VAL A 47 -6.70 9.46 3.56
CA VAL A 47 -5.54 9.14 4.42
C VAL A 47 -5.87 9.52 5.86
N ILE A 48 -5.94 8.55 6.76
CA ILE A 48 -6.34 8.75 8.16
C ILE A 48 -5.44 8.00 9.12
N ARG A 49 -5.31 8.51 10.35
CA ARG A 49 -4.81 7.79 11.53
C ARG A 49 -6.02 7.35 12.35
N ALA A 50 -6.13 6.07 12.66
CA ALA A 50 -7.27 5.52 13.38
C ALA A 50 -6.89 4.35 14.30
N LYS A 51 -7.73 4.08 15.29
CA LYS A 51 -7.72 2.83 16.08
C LYS A 51 -8.82 1.90 15.58
N ILE A 52 -8.57 0.60 15.60
CA ILE A 52 -9.55 -0.41 15.19
C ILE A 52 -10.33 -0.88 16.43
N SER A 53 -11.62 -0.57 16.47
CA SER A 53 -12.49 -0.90 17.60
C SER A 53 -12.99 -2.33 17.48
N SER A 54 -13.73 -2.63 16.41
CA SER A 54 -14.37 -3.93 16.21
C SER A 54 -14.30 -4.37 14.74
N GLU A 55 -14.55 -5.65 14.49
CA GLU A 55 -14.67 -6.20 13.14
C GLU A 55 -15.96 -7.01 12.98
N LYS A 56 -16.55 -6.95 11.80
CA LYS A 56 -17.73 -7.72 11.42
C LYS A 56 -17.62 -8.19 9.98
N VAL A 57 -17.90 -9.47 9.73
CA VAL A 57 -18.02 -9.99 8.37
C VAL A 57 -19.40 -9.62 7.82
N VAL A 58 -19.41 -9.02 6.62
CA VAL A 58 -20.61 -8.54 5.93
C VAL A 58 -20.60 -9.04 4.48
N PRO A 59 -21.77 -9.19 3.83
CA PRO A 59 -21.80 -9.45 2.38
C PRO A 59 -21.19 -8.26 1.63
N ALA A 60 -20.52 -8.55 0.50
CA ALA A 60 -19.89 -7.52 -0.33
C ALA A 60 -20.92 -6.63 -1.05
N SER A 61 -22.03 -7.23 -1.48
CA SER A 61 -23.16 -6.55 -2.12
C SER A 61 -24.50 -6.95 -1.50
N GLU A 62 -25.56 -6.25 -1.90
CA GLU A 62 -26.95 -6.58 -1.52
C GLU A 62 -27.53 -7.70 -2.38
N ASP A 63 -26.83 -8.10 -3.45
CA ASP A 63 -27.27 -9.19 -4.34
C ASP A 63 -27.10 -10.53 -3.61
N PRO A 64 -28.20 -11.29 -3.38
CA PRO A 64 -28.12 -12.58 -2.69
C PRO A 64 -27.36 -13.65 -3.48
N THR A 65 -27.10 -13.44 -4.77
CA THR A 65 -26.28 -14.34 -5.59
C THR A 65 -24.79 -14.09 -5.41
N ASP A 66 -24.40 -12.94 -4.87
CA ASP A 66 -23.02 -12.61 -4.56
C ASP A 66 -22.59 -13.26 -3.25
N THR A 67 -21.73 -14.27 -3.36
CA THR A 67 -21.20 -14.99 -2.21
C THR A 67 -19.98 -14.32 -1.59
N GLN A 68 -19.49 -13.21 -2.18
CA GLN A 68 -18.31 -12.52 -1.68
C GLN A 68 -18.57 -11.86 -0.32
N LYS A 69 -17.57 -11.95 0.54
CA LYS A 69 -17.61 -11.40 1.89
C LYS A 69 -16.56 -10.32 2.04
N MET A 70 -16.89 -9.30 2.80
CA MET A 70 -15.96 -8.26 3.25
C MET A 70 -15.88 -8.26 4.78
N ILE A 71 -14.75 -7.80 5.29
CA ILE A 71 -14.61 -7.41 6.69
C ILE A 71 -14.89 -5.91 6.77
N ARG A 72 -15.85 -5.55 7.61
CA ARG A 72 -16.10 -4.17 8.01
C ARG A 72 -15.46 -3.93 9.38
N TYR A 73 -14.48 -3.04 9.41
CA TYR A 73 -13.88 -2.56 10.65
C TYR A 73 -14.59 -1.28 11.10
N GLU A 74 -15.00 -1.26 12.36
CA GLU A 74 -15.38 -0.02 13.05
C GLU A 74 -14.12 0.63 13.57
N ILE A 75 -13.93 1.91 13.26
CA ILE A 75 -12.72 2.63 13.59
C ILE A 75 -13.03 3.87 14.44
N LYS A 76 -12.08 4.21 15.31
CA LYS A 76 -12.04 5.52 15.96
C LYS A 76 -11.03 6.39 15.23
N GLN A 77 -11.51 7.27 14.36
CA GLN A 77 -10.67 8.24 13.65
C GLN A 77 -9.99 9.18 14.67
N ILE A 78 -8.66 9.29 14.58
CA ILE A 78 -7.85 10.19 15.42
C ILE A 78 -7.51 11.46 14.65
N LYS A 79 -7.08 11.29 13.38
CA LYS A 79 -6.71 12.41 12.51
C LYS A 79 -6.95 12.04 11.06
N MET A 80 -7.43 13.00 10.28
CA MET A 80 -7.44 12.91 8.82
C MET A 80 -6.30 13.76 8.26
N PHE A 81 -5.64 13.26 7.23
CA PHE A 81 -4.57 13.95 6.50
C PHE A 81 -4.99 14.31 5.07
N LYS A 82 -5.91 13.52 4.48
CA LYS A 82 -6.47 13.73 3.15
C LYS A 82 -7.88 13.15 3.06
N GLY A 83 -8.75 13.78 2.27
CA GLY A 83 -10.11 13.31 2.00
C GLY A 83 -11.22 14.15 2.65
N PHE A 84 -10.88 15.31 3.24
CA PHE A 84 -11.82 16.23 3.88
C PHE A 84 -12.94 16.70 2.94
N GLU A 85 -12.65 16.76 1.65
CA GLU A 85 -13.60 17.14 0.60
C GLU A 85 -14.60 16.03 0.24
N LYS A 86 -14.34 14.78 0.67
CA LYS A 86 -15.14 13.60 0.34
C LYS A 86 -15.85 12.99 1.54
N ALA A 87 -15.28 13.11 2.73
CA ALA A 87 -15.85 12.59 3.98
C ALA A 87 -15.46 13.46 5.17
N ASN A 88 -16.43 13.78 6.03
CA ASN A 88 -16.18 14.56 7.26
C ASN A 88 -15.72 13.67 8.43
N ASP A 89 -16.33 12.50 8.58
CA ASP A 89 -16.00 11.53 9.62
C ASP A 89 -16.09 10.10 9.06
N VAL A 90 -15.04 9.31 9.27
CA VAL A 90 -14.97 7.93 8.79
C VAL A 90 -15.09 6.99 9.98
N GLN A 91 -16.24 6.31 10.06
CA GLN A 91 -16.56 5.37 11.13
C GLN A 91 -16.28 3.92 10.75
N TYR A 92 -16.33 3.61 9.45
CA TYR A 92 -16.18 2.25 8.95
C TYR A 92 -15.20 2.20 7.77
N VAL A 93 -14.36 1.18 7.77
CA VAL A 93 -13.52 0.82 6.61
C VAL A 93 -13.79 -0.64 6.23
N TYR A 94 -13.70 -0.93 4.95
CA TYR A 94 -14.06 -2.22 4.36
C TYR A 94 -12.85 -2.82 3.65
N THR A 95 -12.67 -4.12 3.77
CA THR A 95 -11.63 -4.86 3.06
C THR A 95 -12.14 -6.25 2.68
N PRO A 96 -11.63 -6.88 1.61
CA PRO A 96 -12.01 -8.24 1.26
C PRO A 96 -11.76 -9.22 2.42
N PHE A 97 -12.61 -10.24 2.54
CA PHE A 97 -12.45 -11.23 3.61
C PHE A 97 -11.21 -12.11 3.42
N ASP A 98 -10.96 -12.52 2.17
CA ASP A 98 -9.86 -13.42 1.83
C ASP A 98 -8.59 -12.63 1.47
N SER A 99 -7.45 -13.09 2.00
CA SER A 99 -6.14 -12.49 1.70
C SER A 99 -5.72 -12.66 0.23
N SER A 100 -6.19 -13.72 -0.44
CA SER A 100 -6.00 -13.91 -1.89
C SER A 100 -6.65 -12.78 -2.70
N LEU A 101 -7.73 -12.19 -2.20
CA LEU A 101 -8.40 -11.03 -2.77
C LEU A 101 -7.86 -9.70 -2.22
N CYS A 102 -6.64 -9.68 -1.68
CA CYS A 102 -6.02 -8.52 -1.05
C CYS A 102 -6.71 -8.05 0.23
N GLY A 103 -7.40 -8.94 0.94
CA GLY A 103 -7.93 -8.66 2.28
C GLY A 103 -6.83 -8.38 3.31
N VAL A 104 -7.07 -7.40 4.19
CA VAL A 104 -6.14 -7.04 5.27
C VAL A 104 -6.75 -7.44 6.62
N LYS A 105 -5.94 -8.06 7.48
CA LYS A 105 -6.34 -8.35 8.87
C LYS A 105 -5.72 -7.34 9.81
N LEU A 106 -6.56 -6.58 10.50
CA LEU A 106 -6.14 -5.58 11.49
C LEU A 106 -6.45 -6.04 12.91
N GLU A 107 -5.62 -5.61 13.86
CA GLU A 107 -5.77 -5.99 15.27
C GLU A 107 -6.86 -5.15 15.97
N THR A 108 -7.99 -5.77 16.26
CA THR A 108 -9.13 -5.15 16.97
C THR A 108 -8.89 -5.06 18.48
N ASN A 109 -9.55 -4.11 19.15
CA ASN A 109 -9.49 -3.93 20.61
C ASN A 109 -8.07 -3.75 21.18
N SER A 110 -7.13 -3.32 20.34
CA SER A 110 -5.76 -3.02 20.74
C SER A 110 -5.56 -1.51 20.93
N GLN A 111 -4.51 -1.11 21.65
CA GLN A 111 -4.09 0.29 21.71
C GLN A 111 -3.34 0.74 20.44
N LYS A 112 -3.09 -0.19 19.50
CA LYS A 112 -2.39 0.10 18.26
C LYS A 112 -3.20 1.05 17.41
N GLN A 113 -2.48 1.98 16.81
CA GLN A 113 -3.02 2.98 15.90
C GLN A 113 -2.42 2.69 14.54
N TYR A 114 -3.21 2.86 13.50
CA TYR A 114 -2.78 2.60 12.14
C TYR A 114 -2.87 3.89 11.33
N LEU A 115 -1.89 4.10 10.46
CA LEU A 115 -2.08 4.90 9.26
C LEU A 115 -2.83 4.02 8.26
N LEU A 116 -3.96 4.51 7.77
CA LEU A 116 -4.77 3.86 6.75
C LEU A 116 -4.84 4.79 5.54
N THR A 117 -4.44 4.25 4.38
CA THR A 117 -4.68 4.86 3.08
C THR A 117 -5.73 4.04 2.35
N GLY A 118 -6.59 4.68 1.56
CA GLY A 118 -7.70 3.97 0.93
C GLY A 118 -8.44 4.76 -0.14
N GLN A 119 -9.41 4.09 -0.75
CA GLN A 119 -10.32 4.68 -1.73
C GLN A 119 -11.70 4.87 -1.11
N ILE A 120 -12.48 5.79 -1.67
CA ILE A 120 -13.89 5.96 -1.36
C ILE A 120 -14.65 5.46 -2.58
N LEU A 121 -15.42 4.39 -2.39
CA LEU A 121 -16.24 3.78 -3.45
C LEU A 121 -17.44 4.68 -3.79
N SER A 122 -18.11 4.38 -4.90
CA SER A 122 -19.29 5.14 -5.36
C SER A 122 -20.46 5.09 -4.38
N ASP A 123 -20.55 4.05 -3.55
CA ASP A 123 -21.54 3.90 -2.49
C ASP A 123 -21.13 4.61 -1.17
N GLY A 124 -20.02 5.35 -1.19
CA GLY A 124 -19.49 6.09 -0.04
C GLY A 124 -18.68 5.25 0.94
N LYS A 125 -18.55 3.93 0.72
CA LYS A 125 -17.74 3.08 1.60
C LYS A 125 -16.25 3.37 1.42
N VAL A 126 -15.54 3.47 2.55
CA VAL A 126 -14.08 3.55 2.54
C VAL A 126 -13.51 2.15 2.38
N PHE A 127 -12.82 1.92 1.27
CA PHE A 127 -12.24 0.63 0.92
C PHE A 127 -10.72 0.64 1.07
N ILE A 128 -10.21 -0.36 1.79
CA ILE A 128 -8.78 -0.62 2.01
C ILE A 128 -8.43 -2.06 1.60
N HIS A 129 -7.22 -2.28 1.14
CA HIS A 129 -6.71 -3.58 0.71
C HIS A 129 -5.20 -3.67 0.90
N LEU A 130 -4.63 -4.85 0.69
CA LEU A 130 -3.23 -5.19 0.98
C LEU A 130 -2.21 -4.30 0.26
N CYS A 131 -2.57 -3.73 -0.89
CA CYS A 131 -1.70 -2.84 -1.66
C CYS A 131 -1.78 -1.37 -1.25
N ASN A 132 -2.63 -1.03 -0.29
CA ASN A 132 -2.59 0.28 0.34
C ASN A 132 -1.41 0.37 1.33
N TYR A 133 -0.98 1.60 1.61
CA TYR A 133 -0.03 1.85 2.68
C TYR A 133 -0.78 1.85 4.00
N ILE A 134 -0.71 0.70 4.68
CA ILE A 134 -1.34 0.43 5.96
C ILE A 134 -0.24 0.02 6.93
N GLU A 135 0.08 0.89 7.88
CA GLU A 135 1.21 0.70 8.79
C GLU A 135 0.82 1.07 10.22
N PRO A 136 1.31 0.36 11.24
CA PRO A 136 1.23 0.82 12.61
C PRO A 136 1.86 2.21 12.73
N TRP A 137 1.18 3.13 13.41
CA TRP A 137 1.63 4.50 13.57
C TRP A 137 3.03 4.57 14.22
N GLU A 138 3.31 3.66 15.13
CA GLU A 138 4.59 3.60 15.83
C GLU A 138 5.76 3.21 14.92
N ASP A 139 5.51 2.52 13.81
CA ASP A 139 6.53 2.07 12.87
C ASP A 139 6.86 3.12 11.80
N LEU A 140 6.06 4.19 11.70
CA LEU A 140 6.35 5.32 10.82
C LEU A 140 7.53 6.14 11.34
N SER A 141 8.48 6.42 10.46
CA SER A 141 9.58 7.35 10.71
C SER A 141 9.06 8.76 11.02
N TRP A 142 9.89 9.56 11.71
CA TRP A 142 9.58 10.95 12.00
C TRP A 142 9.28 11.76 10.72
N VAL A 143 10.10 11.58 9.67
CA VAL A 143 9.90 12.28 8.37
C VAL A 143 8.57 11.88 7.73
N GLN A 144 8.21 10.60 7.74
CA GLN A 144 6.91 10.16 7.22
C GLN A 144 5.75 10.80 7.99
N ARG A 145 5.79 10.81 9.33
CA ARG A 145 4.75 11.42 10.17
C ARG A 145 4.57 12.90 9.88
N GLU A 146 5.68 13.63 9.73
CA GLU A 146 5.65 15.05 9.42
C GLU A 146 5.13 15.31 8.00
N SER A 147 5.60 14.51 7.03
CA SER A 147 5.26 14.63 5.61
C SER A 147 3.79 14.35 5.31
N LEU A 148 3.10 13.58 6.15
CA LEU A 148 1.64 13.38 6.05
C LEU A 148 0.85 14.68 6.19
N ASN A 149 1.35 15.68 6.95
CA ASN A 149 0.61 16.94 7.17
C ASN A 149 0.78 17.94 6.03
N HIS A 150 1.97 18.01 5.45
CA HIS A 150 2.33 19.11 4.55
C HIS A 150 2.97 18.62 3.26
N HIS A 151 4.00 17.78 3.34
CA HIS A 151 4.86 17.56 2.18
C HIS A 151 4.30 16.59 1.13
N TYR A 152 3.73 15.45 1.52
CA TYR A 152 3.33 14.44 0.54
C TYR A 152 2.23 14.93 -0.39
N HIS A 153 1.14 15.48 0.16
CA HIS A 153 0.01 15.93 -0.65
C HIS A 153 0.38 17.12 -1.56
N GLN A 154 1.15 18.09 -1.05
CA GLN A 154 1.57 19.26 -1.83
C GLN A 154 2.49 18.92 -3.00
N ASN A 155 3.21 17.80 -2.91
CA ASN A 155 4.19 17.38 -3.93
C ASN A 155 3.70 16.19 -4.77
N CYS A 156 2.39 15.95 -4.86
CA CYS A 156 1.83 14.92 -5.75
C CYS A 156 2.01 15.22 -7.25
N GLY A 157 2.43 16.44 -7.62
CA GLY A 157 2.83 16.75 -8.99
C GLY A 157 4.17 16.13 -9.40
N CYS A 158 4.97 15.66 -8.45
CA CYS A 158 6.20 14.93 -8.72
C CYS A 158 5.93 13.43 -8.87
N GLN A 159 6.54 12.83 -9.88
CA GLN A 159 6.51 11.40 -10.12
C GLN A 159 7.69 10.72 -9.43
N ILE A 160 7.46 9.53 -8.88
CA ILE A 160 8.52 8.73 -8.25
C ILE A 160 8.67 7.44 -9.06
N THR A 161 9.86 7.24 -9.62
CA THR A 161 10.15 6.14 -10.54
C THR A 161 11.00 5.10 -9.82
N THR A 162 10.47 3.89 -9.63
CA THR A 162 11.19 2.80 -8.98
C THR A 162 12.30 2.23 -9.88
N CYS A 163 13.51 2.12 -9.35
CA CYS A 163 14.63 1.45 -9.99
C CYS A 163 14.84 0.05 -9.40
N TYR A 164 14.56 -0.98 -10.21
CA TYR A 164 14.76 -2.38 -9.81
C TYR A 164 16.15 -2.93 -10.18
N ALA A 165 16.69 -2.48 -11.31
CA ALA A 165 17.97 -2.92 -11.86
C ALA A 165 18.58 -1.78 -12.69
N VAL A 166 19.91 -1.79 -12.80
CA VAL A 166 20.66 -0.84 -13.62
C VAL A 166 20.64 -1.27 -15.10
N PRO A 167 20.65 -0.33 -16.06
CA PRO A 167 20.62 1.12 -15.87
C PRO A 167 19.20 1.67 -15.63
N CYS A 168 19.08 2.67 -14.75
CA CYS A 168 17.83 3.39 -14.50
C CYS A 168 18.13 4.89 -14.44
N THR A 169 17.30 5.69 -15.11
CA THR A 169 17.45 7.15 -15.22
C THR A 169 16.08 7.80 -15.18
N ILE A 170 16.03 9.08 -14.78
CA ILE A 170 14.81 9.88 -14.86
C ILE A 170 14.54 10.26 -16.32
N SER A 171 13.28 10.22 -16.74
CA SER A 171 12.88 10.58 -18.11
C SER A 171 12.35 12.01 -18.22
N ALA A 172 11.94 12.60 -17.10
CA ALA A 172 11.37 13.94 -17.04
C ALA A 172 11.90 14.73 -15.82
N PRO A 173 11.93 16.08 -15.88
CA PRO A 173 12.41 16.91 -14.78
C PRO A 173 11.53 16.83 -13.52
N ASN A 174 10.29 16.37 -13.63
CA ASN A 174 9.38 16.20 -12.50
C ASN A 174 9.43 14.78 -11.88
N GLU A 175 10.50 14.01 -12.13
CA GLU A 175 10.69 12.67 -11.58
C GLU A 175 11.80 12.60 -10.52
N CYS A 176 11.56 11.82 -9.46
CA CYS A 176 12.60 11.36 -8.55
C CYS A 176 12.82 9.86 -8.69
N LEU A 177 14.08 9.44 -8.85
CA LEU A 177 14.45 8.04 -8.97
C LEU A 177 14.52 7.37 -7.59
N TRP A 178 13.70 6.36 -7.34
CA TRP A 178 13.66 5.60 -6.09
C TRP A 178 14.50 4.33 -6.20
N THR A 179 15.53 4.21 -5.37
CA THR A 179 16.61 3.23 -5.47
C THR A 179 16.70 2.28 -4.27
N ASP A 180 15.78 2.36 -3.31
CA ASP A 180 15.80 1.50 -2.10
C ASP A 180 15.87 0.01 -2.46
N TRP A 181 15.07 -0.43 -3.44
CA TRP A 181 15.11 -1.82 -3.89
C TRP A 181 16.46 -2.21 -4.49
N LEU A 182 17.03 -1.36 -5.35
CA LEU A 182 18.32 -1.62 -5.99
C LEU A 182 19.45 -1.71 -4.95
N LEU A 183 19.49 -0.79 -3.99
CA LEU A 183 20.61 -0.63 -3.07
C LEU A 183 20.50 -1.52 -1.82
N GLU A 184 19.28 -1.69 -1.29
CA GLU A 184 19.05 -2.36 -0.01
C GLU A 184 18.28 -3.68 -0.16
N ARG A 185 17.74 -3.97 -1.35
CA ARG A 185 16.78 -5.07 -1.58
C ARG A 185 15.59 -5.03 -0.62
N LYS A 186 15.21 -3.81 -0.24
CA LYS A 186 14.13 -3.52 0.71
C LYS A 186 13.22 -2.48 0.09
N LEU A 187 11.92 -2.72 0.14
CA LEU A 187 10.95 -1.79 -0.44
C LEU A 187 10.94 -0.46 0.32
N TYR A 188 10.73 -0.50 1.64
CA TYR A 188 10.75 0.70 2.48
C TYR A 188 12.12 0.89 3.15
N GLY A 189 13.13 1.19 2.32
CA GLY A 189 14.51 1.46 2.70
C GLY A 189 14.73 2.91 3.15
N TYR A 190 15.96 3.41 2.96
CA TYR A 190 16.37 4.72 3.47
C TYR A 190 15.63 5.88 2.80
N GLN A 191 15.38 5.84 1.48
CA GLN A 191 14.64 6.90 0.80
C GLN A 191 13.20 6.95 1.29
N ALA A 192 12.52 5.80 1.35
CA ALA A 192 11.15 5.70 1.84
C ALA A 192 10.95 6.23 3.26
N GLN A 193 11.97 6.12 4.12
CA GLN A 193 11.91 6.55 5.51
C GLN A 193 12.36 8.00 5.74
N HIS A 194 13.16 8.59 4.86
CA HIS A 194 13.83 9.86 5.16
C HIS A 194 13.68 10.94 4.08
N TYR A 195 13.14 10.61 2.91
CA TYR A 195 13.07 11.52 1.78
C TYR A 195 11.65 11.75 1.29
N VAL A 196 11.46 12.94 0.72
CA VAL A 196 10.25 13.36 0.03
C VAL A 196 10.67 13.88 -1.34
N CYS A 197 9.99 13.45 -2.39
CA CYS A 197 10.21 13.98 -3.72
C CYS A 197 9.48 15.32 -3.83
N MET A 198 10.23 16.42 -3.80
CA MET A 198 9.66 17.77 -3.71
C MET A 198 9.85 18.56 -5.00
N LYS A 199 8.84 19.35 -5.35
CA LYS A 199 8.86 20.25 -6.50
C LYS A 199 9.54 21.56 -6.12
N HIS A 200 10.52 21.96 -6.92
CA HIS A 200 11.20 23.26 -6.84
C HIS A 200 10.43 24.33 -7.61
N VAL A 201 10.83 25.60 -7.41
CA VAL A 201 10.20 26.77 -8.06
C VAL A 201 10.32 26.72 -9.57
N ASP A 202 11.42 26.15 -10.08
CA ASP A 202 11.69 25.95 -11.51
C ASP A 202 10.90 24.77 -12.13
N GLY A 203 10.12 24.04 -11.32
CA GLY A 203 9.31 22.90 -11.75
C GLY A 203 10.06 21.56 -11.76
N ILE A 204 11.33 21.53 -11.39
CA ILE A 204 12.13 20.31 -11.24
C ILE A 204 11.74 19.62 -9.93
N CYS A 205 11.68 18.29 -9.92
CA CYS A 205 11.49 17.51 -8.72
C CYS A 205 12.80 16.85 -8.29
N SER A 206 13.11 16.89 -7.00
CA SER A 206 14.25 16.16 -6.47
C SER A 206 14.01 15.70 -5.04
N TRP A 207 14.83 14.74 -4.61
CA TRP A 207 14.76 14.18 -3.27
C TRP A 207 15.20 15.22 -2.24
N TYR A 208 14.26 15.60 -1.38
CA TYR A 208 14.49 16.43 -0.22
C TYR A 208 14.51 15.54 1.03
N ARG A 209 15.58 15.64 1.81
CA ARG A 209 15.67 14.95 3.10
C ARG A 209 14.86 15.76 4.10
N GLY A 210 13.78 15.18 4.64
CA GLY A 210 12.99 15.84 5.68
C GLY A 210 13.93 16.32 6.77
N HIS A 211 13.88 17.62 7.11
CA HIS A 211 14.86 18.31 7.93
C HIS A 211 15.25 17.44 9.14
N LEU A 212 16.44 16.82 9.09
CA LEU A 212 17.35 17.03 10.20
C LEU A 212 17.55 18.55 10.17
N HIS A 213 16.75 19.28 10.92
CA HIS A 213 17.33 20.38 11.65
C HIS A 213 18.46 19.71 12.44
N LEU A 214 19.66 19.69 11.85
CA LEU A 214 20.88 19.79 12.62
C LEU A 214 20.52 20.73 13.74
N ARG A 215 20.53 20.18 14.96
CA ARG A 215 20.42 20.87 16.23
C ARG A 215 21.23 22.15 16.14
N LYS A 216 20.62 23.22 15.62
CA LYS A 216 21.19 24.57 15.51
C LYS A 216 21.13 25.27 16.87
N GLU A 217 20.79 24.51 17.92
CA GLU A 217 20.88 24.84 19.34
C GLU A 217 22.10 24.21 20.03
N TYR A 218 23.04 23.59 19.31
CA TYR A 218 24.32 23.12 19.89
C TYR A 218 25.54 23.95 19.48
N VAL A 219 25.33 25.15 18.93
CA VAL A 219 26.39 26.14 18.65
C VAL A 219 26.35 27.32 19.64
N ASP A 220 25.35 27.40 20.52
CA ASP A 220 25.28 28.44 21.57
C ASP A 220 25.74 27.95 22.96
N ILE A 221 26.45 26.82 23.04
CA ILE A 221 27.04 26.31 24.29
C ILE A 221 28.59 26.43 24.28
N ILE A 222 29.17 27.16 23.33
CA ILE A 222 30.60 27.52 23.36
C ILE A 222 30.75 29.01 23.08
N GLN A 223 30.26 29.83 24.02
CA GLN A 223 30.80 31.12 24.48
C GLN A 223 29.76 31.79 25.38
N PRO A 224 30.13 32.37 26.54
CA PRO A 224 31.47 32.85 26.93
C PRO A 224 32.33 31.82 27.67
#